data_AF-A0A7G5LH90-F1
#
_entry.id   AF-A0A7G5LH90-F1
#
_cell.length_a   1.000
_cell.length_b   1.000
_cell.length_c   1.000
_cell.angle_alpha   90.00
_cell.angle_beta   90.00
_cell.angle_gamma   90.00
#
_symmetry.space_group_name_H-M   'P 1'
#
loop_
_entity.id
_entity.type
_entity.pdbx_description
1 polymer ?
#
loop_
_entity_poly.entity_id
_entity_poly.type
_entity_poly.pdbx_seq_one_letter_code
_entity_poly.pdbx_strand_id
1 'polypeptide(L)'
;MDFDDLVEAVAAPEKRAGKVPDGIEHKMHEGAVMVAYAMHLLRTSGADHVRIHPDGEHGKRFDFTGWLARRGFEKATSTGTTSYGGEYRHPDGWRITIHPSSGKGDVVAEVGNHVISAECKGGTINTRHSGQVSRLYKGLCETVGLLMASESPGRQVAVVPYTESTLRLAKRMAPRCALAGIELSLVGSRGEVIDVTPD
;
A
#
# COMPACT_ATOMS: atom_id res chain seq x y z
N MET A 1 -4.62 -17.22 -2.06
CA MET A 1 -3.38 -16.82 -1.39
C MET A 1 -3.76 -16.22 -0.05
N ASP A 2 -3.13 -16.66 1.03
CA ASP A 2 -3.37 -16.16 2.39
C ASP A 2 -2.58 -14.86 2.62
N PHE A 3 -3.19 -13.89 3.31
CA PHE A 3 -2.66 -12.55 3.59
C PHE A 3 -2.83 -12.14 5.07
N ASP A 4 -2.96 -13.12 5.96
CA ASP A 4 -3.22 -12.91 7.38
C ASP A 4 -2.03 -12.28 8.16
N ASP A 5 -0.88 -12.08 7.52
CA ASP A 5 0.36 -11.49 8.06
C ASP A 5 0.67 -10.07 7.52
N LEU A 6 -0.32 -9.39 6.91
CA LEU A 6 -0.21 -7.97 6.51
C LEU A 6 -0.38 -7.00 7.68
N VAL A 7 -1.00 -7.46 8.76
CA VAL A 7 -1.37 -6.64 9.92
C VAL A 7 -0.55 -7.08 11.12
N GLU A 8 0.18 -6.13 11.72
CA GLU A 8 0.87 -6.34 12.98
C GLU A 8 -0.08 -6.02 14.15
N ALA A 9 -0.23 -6.97 15.07
CA ALA A 9 -0.95 -6.78 16.32
C ALA A 9 0.00 -6.25 17.40
N VAL A 10 -0.25 -5.03 17.89
CA VAL A 10 0.62 -4.36 18.88
C VAL A 10 -0.20 -3.87 20.06
N ALA A 11 0.30 -4.01 21.28
CA ALA A 11 -0.35 -3.43 22.46
C ALA A 11 -0.53 -1.91 22.27
N ALA A 12 -1.76 -1.45 22.46
CA ALA A 12 -2.07 -0.03 22.40
C ALA A 12 -1.41 0.70 23.57
N PRO A 13 -0.88 1.92 23.35
CA PRO A 13 -0.51 2.78 24.47
C PRO A 13 -1.70 2.99 25.40
N GLU A 14 -1.45 3.13 26.70
CA GLU A 14 -2.48 3.21 27.75
C GLU A 14 -3.61 4.20 27.41
N LYS A 15 -3.26 5.39 26.94
CA LYS A 15 -4.21 6.45 26.53
C LYS A 15 -5.14 6.07 25.36
N ARG A 16 -4.81 5.00 24.62
CA ARG A 16 -5.54 4.51 23.45
C ARG A 16 -6.11 3.10 23.63
N ALA A 17 -5.74 2.37 24.69
CA ALA A 17 -6.19 1.00 24.92
C ALA A 17 -7.72 0.88 24.93
N GLY A 18 -8.43 1.79 25.60
CA GLY A 18 -9.91 1.83 25.59
C GLY A 18 -10.55 2.26 24.27
N LYS A 19 -9.77 2.47 23.20
CA LYS A 19 -10.24 2.88 21.87
C LYS A 19 -9.97 1.82 20.79
N VAL A 20 -9.46 0.66 21.18
CA VAL A 20 -9.27 -0.50 20.31
C VAL A 20 -9.78 -1.75 21.02
N PRO A 21 -10.26 -2.77 20.28
CA PRO A 21 -10.61 -4.06 20.86
C PRO A 21 -9.43 -4.67 21.64
N ASP A 22 -9.70 -5.20 22.82
CA ASP A 22 -8.75 -5.92 23.69
C ASP A 22 -7.46 -5.16 24.02
N GLY A 23 -7.45 -3.83 23.84
CA GLY A 23 -6.23 -3.04 23.99
C GLY A 23 -5.17 -3.31 22.91
N ILE A 24 -5.52 -3.92 21.79
CA ILE A 24 -4.59 -4.28 20.70
C ILE A 24 -4.84 -3.40 19.47
N GLU A 25 -3.82 -2.66 19.04
CA GLU A 25 -3.81 -1.93 17.78
C GLU A 25 -3.44 -2.87 16.62
N HIS A 26 -4.23 -2.83 15.55
CA HIS A 26 -3.93 -3.48 14.28
C HIS A 26 -3.23 -2.47 13.37
N LYS A 27 -1.92 -2.66 13.17
CA LYS A 27 -1.07 -1.80 12.35
C LYS A 27 -0.93 -2.40 10.96
N MET A 28 -1.44 -1.69 9.96
CA MET A 28 -1.12 -1.97 8.57
C MET A 28 -0.03 -0.98 8.13
N HIS A 29 1.21 -1.43 8.15
CA HIS A 29 2.35 -0.58 7.77
C HIS A 29 2.28 -0.23 6.29
N GLU A 30 2.94 0.85 5.90
CA GLU A 30 2.94 1.30 4.51
C GLU A 30 3.51 0.23 3.57
N GLY A 31 4.59 -0.45 3.98
CA GLY A 31 5.13 -1.59 3.25
C GLY A 31 4.13 -2.74 3.06
N ALA A 32 3.21 -2.97 4.01
CA ALA A 32 2.14 -3.95 3.89
C ALA A 32 1.11 -3.52 2.82
N VAL A 33 0.75 -2.24 2.78
CA VAL A 33 -0.13 -1.67 1.75
C VAL A 33 0.53 -1.78 0.37
N MET A 34 1.82 -1.47 0.27
CA MET A 34 2.59 -1.57 -0.98
C MET A 34 2.60 -3.01 -1.52
N VAL A 35 2.95 -4.03 -0.71
CA VAL A 35 2.97 -5.42 -1.20
C VAL A 35 1.57 -5.95 -1.50
N ALA A 36 0.56 -5.57 -0.73
CA ALA A 36 -0.81 -5.97 -1.00
C ALA A 36 -1.29 -5.41 -2.35
N TYR A 37 -1.00 -4.14 -2.63
CA TYR A 37 -1.36 -3.51 -3.89
C TYR A 37 -0.52 -4.04 -5.06
N ALA A 38 0.78 -4.28 -4.87
CA ALA A 38 1.62 -4.93 -5.88
C ALA A 38 1.07 -6.32 -6.27
N MET A 39 0.67 -7.11 -5.28
CA MET A 39 0.04 -8.41 -5.51
C MET A 39 -1.34 -8.29 -6.17
N HIS A 40 -2.08 -7.22 -5.92
CA HIS A 40 -3.31 -6.94 -6.66
C HIS A 40 -3.00 -6.69 -8.14
N LEU A 41 -2.05 -5.81 -8.47
CA LEU A 41 -1.68 -5.52 -9.86
C LEU A 41 -1.25 -6.79 -10.61
N LEU A 42 -0.38 -7.62 -10.03
CA LEU A 42 0.03 -8.90 -10.65
C LEU A 42 -1.15 -9.84 -10.97
N ARG A 43 -2.22 -9.79 -10.17
CA ARG A 43 -3.40 -10.65 -10.35
C ARG A 43 -4.44 -10.09 -11.32
N THR A 44 -4.59 -8.77 -11.39
CA THR A 44 -5.77 -8.14 -12.01
C THR A 44 -5.46 -7.29 -13.22
N SER A 45 -4.24 -6.77 -13.36
CA SER A 45 -3.91 -5.80 -14.40
C SER A 45 -3.22 -6.41 -15.63
N GLY A 46 -2.76 -7.66 -15.54
CA GLY A 46 -1.92 -8.29 -16.58
C GLY A 46 -0.44 -7.89 -16.50
N ALA A 47 -0.02 -7.19 -15.44
CA ALA A 47 1.39 -6.94 -15.17
C ALA A 47 2.11 -8.26 -14.83
N ASP A 48 3.29 -8.49 -15.41
CA ASP A 48 4.22 -9.53 -14.96
C ASP A 48 5.31 -8.99 -14.01
N HIS A 49 5.46 -7.67 -13.94
CA HIS A 49 6.50 -7.01 -13.17
C HIS A 49 5.96 -5.79 -12.43
N VAL A 50 6.17 -5.77 -11.11
CA VAL A 50 5.86 -4.62 -10.25
C VAL A 50 7.13 -4.14 -9.53
N ARG A 51 7.31 -2.83 -9.46
CA ARG A 51 8.40 -2.16 -8.76
C ARG A 51 7.84 -1.52 -7.49
N ILE A 52 8.49 -1.77 -6.35
CA ILE A 52 8.15 -1.17 -5.06
C ILE A 52 9.31 -0.28 -4.63
N HIS A 53 8.99 0.96 -4.28
CA HIS A 53 9.92 2.02 -3.95
C HIS A 53 9.67 2.50 -2.51
N PRO A 54 9.92 1.66 -1.48
CA PRO A 54 9.67 2.09 -0.11
C PRO A 54 10.67 3.19 0.27
N ASP A 55 10.22 4.17 1.05
CA ASP A 55 11.16 5.04 1.74
C ASP A 55 12.01 4.22 2.75
N GLY A 56 13.17 4.75 3.14
CA GLY A 56 14.11 4.01 3.99
C GLY A 56 13.60 3.70 5.41
N GLU A 57 12.58 4.40 5.91
CA GLU A 57 11.95 4.16 7.21
C GLU A 57 10.84 3.10 7.09
N HIS A 58 9.99 3.21 6.07
CA HIS A 58 8.93 2.29 5.74
C HIS A 58 9.47 0.91 5.35
N GLY A 59 10.60 0.88 4.65
CA GLY A 59 11.35 -0.34 4.32
C GLY A 59 11.76 -1.18 5.53
N LYS A 60 12.00 -0.56 6.69
CA LYS A 60 12.46 -1.24 7.92
C LYS A 60 11.33 -1.76 8.79
N ARG A 61 10.11 -1.24 8.63
CA ARG A 61 8.95 -1.57 9.49
C ARG A 61 8.15 -2.77 8.99
N PHE A 62 8.48 -3.28 7.80
CA PHE A 62 7.79 -4.42 7.20
C PHE A 62 8.81 -5.42 6.66
N ASP A 63 8.62 -6.70 6.98
CA ASP A 63 9.46 -7.80 6.50
C ASP A 63 9.09 -8.18 5.06
N PHE A 64 9.52 -7.37 4.08
CA PHE A 64 9.28 -7.65 2.67
C PHE A 64 9.81 -9.02 2.25
N THR A 65 11.04 -9.36 2.66
CA THR A 65 11.71 -10.59 2.23
C THR A 65 10.97 -11.82 2.73
N GLY A 66 10.68 -11.91 4.04
CA GLY A 66 9.96 -13.05 4.58
C GLY A 66 8.52 -13.10 4.12
N TRP A 67 7.85 -11.95 3.97
CA TRP A 67 6.47 -11.91 3.48
C TRP A 67 6.35 -12.43 2.04
N LEU A 68 7.26 -12.02 1.15
CA LEU A 68 7.32 -12.52 -0.23
C LEU A 68 7.70 -13.99 -0.29
N ALA A 69 8.68 -14.43 0.51
CA ALA A 69 9.11 -15.83 0.58
C ALA A 69 7.97 -16.77 0.98
N ARG A 70 7.13 -16.37 1.96
CA ARG A 70 5.92 -17.14 2.35
C ARG A 70 4.88 -17.28 1.23
N ARG A 71 5.05 -16.54 0.13
CA ARG A 71 4.18 -16.52 -1.06
C ARG A 71 4.87 -17.08 -2.30
N GLY A 72 5.95 -17.83 -2.12
CA GLY A 72 6.64 -18.52 -3.21
C GLY A 72 7.54 -17.63 -4.05
N PHE A 73 7.77 -16.37 -3.64
CA PHE A 73 8.78 -15.54 -4.29
C PHE A 73 10.17 -15.86 -3.75
N GLU A 74 11.11 -16.09 -4.65
CA GLU A 74 12.52 -16.25 -4.32
C GLU A 74 13.29 -14.97 -4.65
N LYS A 75 14.16 -14.53 -3.73
CA LYS A 75 15.02 -13.38 -3.97
C LYS A 75 16.15 -13.78 -4.93
N ALA A 76 16.03 -13.40 -6.19
CA ALA A 76 16.96 -13.75 -7.25
C ALA A 76 18.23 -12.90 -7.23
N THR A 77 18.11 -11.61 -6.93
CA THR A 77 19.25 -10.69 -6.83
C THR A 77 19.07 -9.74 -5.65
N SER A 78 20.18 -9.22 -5.13
CA SER A 78 20.17 -8.15 -4.11
C SER A 78 20.65 -6.84 -4.72
N THR A 79 20.05 -5.74 -4.32
CA THR A 79 20.38 -4.39 -4.81
C THR A 79 20.45 -3.42 -3.65
N GLY A 80 21.47 -2.54 -3.66
CA GLY A 80 21.68 -1.55 -2.60
C GLY A 80 22.20 -2.17 -1.29
N THR A 81 21.97 -1.48 -0.17
CA THR A 81 22.48 -1.86 1.16
C THR A 81 21.42 -2.43 2.09
N THR A 82 20.15 -2.43 1.68
CA THR A 82 19.04 -2.91 2.51
C THR A 82 18.84 -4.42 2.32
N SER A 83 18.47 -5.12 3.40
CA SER A 83 18.22 -6.57 3.35
C SER A 83 17.08 -6.93 2.37
N TYR A 84 16.09 -6.04 2.26
CA TYR A 84 14.94 -6.22 1.37
C TYR A 84 15.19 -5.81 -0.09
N GLY A 85 16.24 -5.03 -0.38
CA GLY A 85 16.49 -4.51 -1.73
C GLY A 85 16.89 -5.63 -2.69
N GLY A 86 16.23 -5.73 -3.84
CA GLY A 86 16.50 -6.80 -4.81
C GLY A 86 15.34 -7.13 -5.75
N GLU A 87 15.58 -8.11 -6.62
CA GLU A 87 14.56 -8.72 -7.48
C GLU A 87 14.06 -10.03 -6.86
N TYR A 88 12.74 -10.18 -6.83
CA TYR A 88 12.01 -11.34 -6.34
C TYR A 88 11.24 -11.98 -7.49
N ARG A 89 11.32 -13.30 -7.64
CA ARG A 89 10.70 -14.04 -8.74
C ARG A 89 9.77 -15.12 -8.22
N HIS A 90 8.60 -15.24 -8.82
CA HIS A 90 7.64 -16.32 -8.56
C HIS A 90 7.71 -17.35 -9.70
N PRO A 91 7.49 -18.66 -9.44
CA PRO A 91 7.42 -19.69 -10.47
C PRO A 91 6.40 -19.42 -11.58
N ASP A 92 5.33 -18.69 -11.28
CA ASP A 92 4.30 -18.30 -12.25
C ASP A 92 4.74 -17.16 -13.20
N GLY A 93 6.02 -16.77 -13.18
CA GLY A 93 6.58 -15.71 -14.03
C GLY A 93 6.46 -14.29 -13.47
N TRP A 94 5.81 -14.11 -12.33
CA TRP A 94 5.71 -12.80 -11.68
C TRP A 94 7.04 -12.33 -11.11
N ARG A 95 7.28 -11.02 -11.21
CA ARG A 95 8.47 -10.35 -10.71
C ARG A 95 8.08 -9.18 -9.83
N ILE A 96 8.78 -9.04 -8.71
CA ILE A 96 8.73 -7.85 -7.86
C ILE A 96 10.14 -7.33 -7.67
N THR A 97 10.39 -6.06 -8.02
CA THR A 97 11.66 -5.40 -7.70
C THR A 97 11.45 -4.42 -6.56
N ILE A 98 12.16 -4.59 -5.46
CA ILE A 98 12.15 -3.65 -4.36
C ILE A 98 13.44 -2.85 -4.39
N HIS A 99 13.33 -1.55 -4.61
CA HIS A 99 14.48 -0.64 -4.63
C HIS A 99 14.03 0.76 -4.24
N PRO A 100 14.51 1.34 -3.11
CA PRO A 100 14.20 2.71 -2.74
C PRO A 100 14.56 3.70 -3.86
N SER A 101 13.58 4.44 -4.36
CA SER A 101 13.78 5.48 -5.39
C SER A 101 12.74 6.57 -5.20
N SER A 102 13.17 7.82 -5.03
CA SER A 102 12.25 8.94 -4.96
C SER A 102 11.61 9.25 -6.32
N GLY A 103 10.41 9.85 -6.28
CA GLY A 103 9.76 10.47 -7.44
C GLY A 103 9.17 9.51 -8.48
N LYS A 104 8.98 8.23 -8.15
CA LYS A 104 8.42 7.23 -9.08
C LYS A 104 7.00 6.75 -8.72
N GLY A 105 6.52 7.06 -7.52
CA GLY A 105 5.44 6.35 -6.86
C GLY A 105 5.96 5.19 -6.02
N ASP A 106 5.24 4.86 -4.95
CA ASP A 106 5.58 3.77 -4.04
C ASP A 106 5.46 2.39 -4.70
N VAL A 107 4.47 2.22 -5.58
CA VAL A 107 4.24 0.97 -6.35
C VAL A 107 4.01 1.32 -7.80
N VAL A 108 4.78 0.71 -8.70
CA VAL A 108 4.73 1.00 -10.14
C VAL A 108 4.67 -0.29 -10.94
N ALA A 109 3.77 -0.36 -11.91
CA ALA A 109 3.69 -1.46 -12.86
C ALA A 109 3.60 -0.93 -14.30
N GLU A 110 4.20 -1.68 -15.23
CA GLU A 110 4.05 -1.46 -16.66
C GLU A 110 3.10 -2.52 -17.22
N VAL A 111 2.04 -2.09 -17.89
CA VAL A 111 1.00 -2.95 -18.47
C VAL A 111 0.82 -2.54 -19.93
N GLY A 112 1.40 -3.32 -20.84
CA GLY A 112 1.48 -2.95 -22.25
C GLY A 112 2.17 -1.60 -22.42
N ASN A 113 1.46 -0.62 -22.99
CA ASN A 113 1.98 0.73 -23.22
C ASN A 113 1.62 1.73 -22.10
N HIS A 114 1.06 1.26 -20.98
CA HIS A 114 0.61 2.13 -19.89
C HIS A 114 1.39 1.87 -18.61
N VAL A 115 1.63 2.94 -17.86
CA VAL A 115 2.19 2.88 -16.51
C VAL A 115 1.04 3.04 -15.52
N ILE A 116 1.06 2.21 -14.48
CA ILE A 116 0.25 2.39 -13.28
C ILE A 116 1.21 2.79 -12.16
N SER A 117 0.99 3.94 -11.54
CA SER A 117 1.76 4.43 -10.40
C SER A 117 0.85 4.68 -9.21
N ALA A 118 1.26 4.22 -8.04
CA ALA A 118 0.50 4.36 -6.81
C ALA A 118 1.32 4.98 -5.68
N GLU A 119 0.66 5.87 -4.92
CA GLU A 119 1.15 6.43 -3.66
C GLU A 119 0.43 5.74 -2.51
N CYS A 120 1.17 5.19 -1.56
CA CYS A 120 0.67 4.34 -0.51
C CYS A 120 0.74 5.04 0.86
N LYS A 121 -0.23 4.75 1.73
CA LYS A 121 -0.11 5.09 3.16
C LYS A 121 -0.49 3.93 4.04
N GLY A 122 0.24 3.73 5.14
CA GLY A 122 -0.14 2.83 6.23
C GLY A 122 -1.01 3.49 7.31
N GLY A 123 -1.47 2.72 8.28
CA GLY A 123 -2.22 3.23 9.43
C GLY A 123 -2.71 2.19 10.42
N THR A 124 -3.43 2.65 11.44
CA THR A 124 -4.06 1.79 12.46
C THR A 124 -5.52 1.54 12.09
N ILE A 125 -5.89 0.30 11.77
CA ILE A 125 -7.16 0.02 11.07
C ILE A 125 -8.35 -0.31 11.99
N ASN A 126 -8.09 -0.68 13.26
CA ASN A 126 -9.13 -1.15 14.19
C ASN A 126 -9.45 -0.15 15.33
N THR A 127 -9.19 1.15 15.13
CA THR A 127 -9.22 2.14 16.21
C THR A 127 -10.36 3.15 16.08
N ARG A 128 -10.93 3.51 17.23
CA ARG A 128 -11.89 4.63 17.40
C ARG A 128 -11.21 5.88 17.99
N HIS A 129 -9.89 5.85 18.20
CA HIS A 129 -9.16 6.99 18.74
C HIS A 129 -9.10 8.11 17.70
N SER A 130 -9.65 9.28 18.02
CA SER A 130 -9.79 10.43 17.09
C SER A 130 -8.47 10.80 16.41
N GLY A 131 -7.36 10.81 17.15
CA GLY A 131 -6.03 11.10 16.60
C GLY A 131 -5.51 10.06 15.61
N GLN A 132 -5.91 8.78 15.71
CA GLN A 132 -5.51 7.75 14.74
C GLN A 132 -6.41 7.77 13.51
N VAL A 133 -7.72 7.98 13.71
CA VAL A 133 -8.67 8.21 12.61
C VAL A 133 -8.26 9.44 11.78
N SER A 134 -7.86 10.53 12.46
CA SER A 134 -7.35 11.73 11.79
C SER A 134 -6.07 11.45 10.99
N ARG A 135 -5.16 10.60 11.47
CA ARG A 135 -3.96 10.20 10.72
C ARG A 135 -4.31 9.42 9.45
N LEU A 136 -5.30 8.53 9.49
CA LEU A 136 -5.77 7.84 8.29
C LEU A 136 -6.35 8.83 7.26
N TYR A 137 -7.13 9.82 7.70
CA TYR A 137 -7.67 10.87 6.83
C TYR A 137 -6.56 11.69 6.19
N LYS A 138 -5.61 12.13 7.00
CA LYS A 138 -4.43 12.87 6.52
C LYS A 138 -3.64 12.03 5.53
N GLY A 139 -3.45 10.74 5.81
CA GLY A 139 -2.79 9.81 4.89
C GLY A 139 -3.41 9.80 3.50
N LEU A 140 -4.73 9.69 3.38
CA LEU A 140 -5.41 9.74 2.09
C LEU A 140 -5.28 11.11 1.40
N CYS A 141 -5.39 12.20 2.16
CA CYS A 141 -5.20 13.54 1.61
C CYS A 141 -3.75 13.76 1.14
N GLU A 142 -2.76 13.25 1.88
CA GLU A 142 -1.34 13.31 1.57
C GLU A 142 -1.03 12.55 0.28
N THR A 143 -1.49 11.30 0.14
CA THR A 143 -1.26 10.50 -1.08
C THR A 143 -1.88 11.17 -2.31
N VAL A 144 -3.11 11.71 -2.18
CA VAL A 144 -3.72 12.47 -3.28
C VAL A 144 -2.94 13.74 -3.58
N GLY A 145 -2.52 14.49 -2.57
CA GLY A 145 -1.73 15.72 -2.76
C GLY A 145 -0.39 15.46 -3.44
N LEU A 146 0.29 14.37 -3.11
CA LEU A 146 1.54 13.95 -3.76
C LEU A 146 1.33 13.60 -5.24
N LEU A 147 0.25 12.88 -5.56
CA LEU A 147 -0.11 12.57 -6.94
C LEU A 147 -0.44 13.82 -7.75
N MET A 148 -1.16 14.77 -7.16
CA MET A 148 -1.45 16.08 -7.81
C MET A 148 -0.17 16.87 -8.11
N ALA A 149 0.87 16.73 -7.28
CA ALA A 149 2.14 17.43 -7.45
C ALA A 149 3.09 16.71 -8.42
N SER A 150 2.79 15.48 -8.82
CA SER A 150 3.69 14.62 -9.60
C SER A 150 3.21 14.48 -11.04
N GLU A 151 4.09 14.78 -11.99
CA GLU A 151 3.88 14.47 -13.40
C GLU A 151 4.19 12.99 -13.65
N SER A 152 3.21 12.11 -13.48
CA SER A 152 3.35 10.70 -13.87
C SER A 152 2.53 10.43 -15.13
N PRO A 153 3.12 9.86 -16.20
CA PRO A 153 2.33 9.34 -17.29
C PRO A 153 1.48 8.15 -16.81
N GLY A 154 0.27 8.01 -17.35
CA GLY A 154 -0.58 6.84 -17.13
C GLY A 154 -1.56 6.97 -15.96
N ARG A 155 -1.92 5.83 -15.35
CA ARG A 155 -2.90 5.75 -14.26
C ARG A 155 -2.23 6.04 -12.93
N GLN A 156 -2.78 6.99 -12.18
CA GLN A 156 -2.33 7.36 -10.84
C GLN A 156 -3.33 6.88 -9.78
N VAL A 157 -2.86 6.24 -8.73
CA VAL A 157 -3.74 5.65 -7.70
C VAL A 157 -3.28 6.01 -6.29
N ALA A 158 -4.17 6.62 -5.49
CA ALA A 158 -3.94 6.78 -4.06
C ALA A 158 -4.43 5.53 -3.31
N VAL A 159 -3.54 4.89 -2.54
CA VAL A 159 -3.79 3.59 -1.91
C VAL A 159 -3.62 3.71 -0.39
N VAL A 160 -4.68 3.45 0.36
CA VAL A 160 -4.67 3.54 1.83
C VAL A 160 -5.39 2.35 2.46
N PRO A 161 -5.30 2.10 3.79
CA PRO A 161 -5.97 0.98 4.40
C PRO A 161 -7.50 1.20 4.41
N TYR A 162 -8.23 0.11 4.24
CA TYR A 162 -9.68 0.09 4.36
C TYR A 162 -10.09 0.22 5.83
N THR A 163 -10.93 1.22 6.07
CA THR A 163 -11.76 1.40 7.27
C THR A 163 -13.04 2.10 6.81
N GLU A 164 -14.11 2.03 7.60
CA GLU A 164 -15.33 2.79 7.27
C GLU A 164 -15.10 4.30 7.17
N SER A 165 -14.11 4.81 7.91
CA SER A 165 -13.81 6.24 7.90
C SER A 165 -13.02 6.63 6.64
N THR A 166 -12.03 5.82 6.22
CA THR A 166 -11.30 6.05 4.96
C THR A 166 -12.20 5.84 3.75
N LEU A 167 -13.10 4.85 3.75
CA LEU A 167 -14.08 4.66 2.68
C LEU A 167 -14.98 5.88 2.49
N ARG A 168 -15.53 6.41 3.59
CA ARG A 168 -16.40 7.60 3.53
C ARG A 168 -15.66 8.82 2.98
N LEU A 169 -14.40 9.01 3.37
CA LEU A 169 -13.57 10.09 2.84
C LEU A 169 -13.28 9.88 1.35
N ALA A 170 -12.87 8.68 0.96
CA ALA A 170 -12.55 8.33 -0.42
C ALA A 170 -13.75 8.56 -1.36
N LYS A 171 -14.95 8.06 -1.00
CA LYS A 171 -16.18 8.30 -1.77
C LYS A 171 -16.47 9.79 -1.99
N ARG A 172 -16.28 10.60 -0.94
CA ARG A 172 -16.48 12.06 -1.03
C ARG A 172 -15.43 12.75 -1.91
N MET A 173 -14.22 12.21 -1.99
CA MET A 173 -13.13 12.76 -2.80
C MET A 173 -13.15 12.25 -4.25
N ALA A 174 -13.70 11.06 -4.50
CA ALA A 174 -13.65 10.36 -5.77
C ALA A 174 -14.03 11.23 -6.99
N PRO A 175 -15.12 12.04 -6.98
CA PRO A 175 -15.44 12.89 -8.12
C PRO A 175 -14.34 13.91 -8.46
N ARG A 176 -13.71 14.50 -7.45
CA ARG A 176 -12.62 15.49 -7.66
C ARG A 176 -11.31 14.82 -8.05
N CYS A 177 -11.00 13.67 -7.47
CA CYS A 177 -9.83 12.88 -7.83
C CYS A 177 -9.94 12.40 -9.29
N ALA A 178 -11.11 11.91 -9.70
CA ALA A 178 -11.35 11.47 -11.08
C ALA A 178 -11.16 12.60 -12.11
N LEU A 179 -11.62 13.82 -11.81
CA LEU A 179 -11.37 14.99 -12.67
C LEU A 179 -9.88 15.34 -12.82
N ALA A 180 -9.06 14.94 -11.84
CA ALA A 180 -7.61 15.10 -11.90
C ALA A 180 -6.88 13.84 -12.42
N GLY A 181 -7.59 12.81 -12.87
CA GLY A 181 -7.00 11.55 -13.33
C GLY A 181 -6.44 10.66 -12.21
N ILE A 182 -6.87 10.87 -10.96
CA ILE A 182 -6.43 10.12 -9.79
C ILE A 182 -7.52 9.14 -9.36
N GLU A 183 -7.18 7.86 -9.34
CA GLU A 183 -8.00 6.78 -8.80
C GLU A 183 -7.74 6.60 -7.30
N LEU A 184 -8.69 6.01 -6.59
CA LEU A 184 -8.60 5.75 -5.15
C LEU A 184 -8.84 4.26 -4.89
N SER A 185 -7.94 3.61 -4.15
CA SER A 185 -8.09 2.19 -3.77
C SER A 185 -7.86 2.00 -2.27
N LEU A 186 -8.62 1.09 -1.67
CA LEU A 186 -8.55 0.78 -0.24
C LEU A 186 -8.09 -0.66 -0.05
N VAL A 187 -7.06 -0.88 0.78
CA VAL A 187 -6.52 -2.21 1.07
C VAL A 187 -7.03 -2.70 2.42
N GLY A 188 -7.76 -3.80 2.43
CA GLY A 188 -8.22 -4.42 3.67
C GLY A 188 -7.19 -5.36 4.30
N SER A 189 -7.51 -5.87 5.48
CA SER A 189 -6.56 -6.58 6.35
C SER A 189 -6.01 -7.87 5.76
N ARG A 190 -6.68 -8.43 4.76
CA ARG A 190 -6.30 -9.67 4.07
C ARG A 190 -5.92 -9.40 2.62
N GLY A 191 -5.45 -8.19 2.32
CA GLY A 191 -4.94 -7.83 0.99
C GLY A 191 -6.02 -7.71 -0.09
N GLU A 192 -7.30 -7.69 0.29
CA GLU A 192 -8.39 -7.27 -0.57
C GLU A 192 -8.18 -5.81 -0.98
N VAL A 193 -8.42 -5.51 -2.25
CA VAL A 193 -8.34 -4.15 -2.78
C VAL A 193 -9.71 -3.75 -3.29
N ILE A 194 -10.20 -2.62 -2.79
CA ILE A 194 -11.50 -2.05 -3.16
C ILE A 194 -11.23 -0.75 -3.89
N ASP A 195 -11.48 -0.73 -5.20
CA ASP A 195 -11.43 0.49 -5.99
C ASP A 195 -12.67 1.34 -5.72
N VAL A 196 -12.46 2.63 -5.49
CA VAL A 196 -13.53 3.58 -5.18
C VAL A 196 -13.84 4.39 -6.42
N THR A 197 -15.00 4.14 -7.01
CA THR A 197 -15.51 4.87 -8.16
C THR A 197 -16.31 6.10 -7.73
N PRO A 198 -16.30 7.19 -8.52
CA PRO A 198 -17.32 8.23 -8.36
C PRO A 198 -18.70 7.66 -8.67
N ASP A 199 -19.71 8.14 -7.94
CA ASP A 199 -21.13 7.84 -8.20
C ASP A 199 -21.64 8.59 -9.46
#